data_AF-A0A6I2V1Y8-F1
#
_entry.id   AF-A0A6I2V1Y8-F1
#
_cell.length_a   1.000
_cell.length_b   1.000
_cell.length_c   1.000
_cell.angle_alpha   90.00
_cell.angle_beta   90.00
_cell.angle_gamma   90.00
#
_symmetry.space_group_name_H-M   'P 1'
#
loop_
_entity.id
_entity.type
_entity.pdbx_description
1 polymer ?
#
loop_
_entity_poly.entity_id
_entity_poly.type
_entity_poly.pdbx_seq_one_letter_code
_entity_poly.pdbx_strand_id
1 'polypeptide(L)' 'MKEDHSEAMERLQKSIDCIEKRMRIDSNDLDYETHLRQKRKLQQILDRMRSRGKS' A
#
# COMPACT_ATOMS: atom_id res chain seq x y z
N MET A 1 -22.94 5.96 4.39
CA MET A 1 -21.82 5.55 3.51
C MET A 1 -20.49 6.19 3.95
N LYS A 2 -20.11 6.09 5.24
CA LYS A 2 -18.78 6.54 5.73
C LYS A 2 -17.87 5.36 6.15
N GLU A 3 -18.44 4.17 6.30
CA GLU A 3 -17.72 2.96 6.76
C GLU A 3 -16.88 2.30 5.65
N ASP A 4 -17.34 2.30 4.40
CA ASP A 4 -16.65 1.65 3.26
C ASP A 4 -15.24 2.17 2.99
N HIS A 5 -15.01 3.47 3.21
CA HIS A 5 -13.70 4.06 2.95
C HIS A 5 -12.64 3.64 3.97
N SER A 6 -13.03 3.40 5.22
CA SER A 6 -12.10 2.99 6.27
C SER A 6 -11.61 1.56 6.04
N GLU A 7 -12.52 0.65 5.74
CA GLU A 7 -12.16 -0.75 5.50
C GLU A 7 -11.32 -0.92 4.22
N ALA A 8 -11.65 -0.18 3.15
CA ALA A 8 -10.84 -0.16 1.93
C ALA A 8 -9.41 0.38 2.19
N MET A 9 -9.27 1.42 3.03
CA MET A 9 -7.96 1.93 3.44
C MET A 9 -7.18 0.91 4.26
N GLU A 10 -7.81 0.23 5.21
CA GLU A 10 -7.15 -0.83 5.99
C GLU A 10 -6.69 -2.00 5.14
N ARG A 11 -7.50 -2.45 4.17
CA ARG A 11 -7.11 -3.52 3.24
C ARG A 11 -5.91 -3.14 2.38
N LEU A 12 -5.85 -1.88 1.92
CA LEU A 12 -4.70 -1.35 1.19
C LEU A 12 -3.46 -1.27 2.08
N GLN A 13 -3.60 -0.80 3.33
CA GLN A 13 -2.49 -0.74 4.28
C GLN A 13 -1.93 -2.14 4.59
N LYS A 14 -2.81 -3.13 4.85
CA LYS A 14 -2.39 -4.53 5.03
C LYS A 14 -1.62 -5.08 3.82
N SER A 15 -2.02 -4.70 2.61
CA SER A 15 -1.32 -5.11 1.38
C SER A 15 0.07 -4.49 1.29
N ILE A 16 0.22 -3.22 1.67
CA ILE A 16 1.51 -2.52 1.75
C ILE A 16 2.43 -3.19 2.78
N ASP A 17 1.91 -3.51 3.96
CA ASP A 17 2.69 -4.13 5.04
C ASP A 17 3.17 -5.54 4.64
N CYS A 18 2.35 -6.31 3.93
CA CYS A 18 2.75 -7.60 3.38
C CYS A 18 3.88 -7.47 2.34
N ILE A 19 3.80 -6.49 1.45
CA ILE A 19 4.86 -6.23 0.46
C ILE A 19 6.14 -5.79 1.17
N GLU A 20 6.04 -4.93 2.19
CA GLU A 20 7.20 -4.47 2.95
C GLU A 20 7.90 -5.61 3.70
N LYS A 21 7.14 -6.55 4.26
CA LYS A 21 7.70 -7.76 4.89
C LYS A 21 8.42 -8.63 3.86
N ARG A 22 7.84 -8.83 2.67
CA ARG A 22 8.50 -9.56 1.56
C ARG A 22 9.77 -8.87 1.10
N MET A 23 9.73 -7.56 0.86
CA MET A 23 10.91 -6.77 0.49
C MET A 23 12.06 -6.84 1.48
N ARG A 24 11.77 -6.99 2.79
CA ARG A 24 12.81 -7.20 3.80
C ARG A 24 13.50 -8.55 3.67
N ILE A 25 12.75 -9.58 3.29
CA ILE A 25 13.24 -10.95 3.10
C ILE A 25 13.98 -11.05 1.75
N ASP A 26 13.37 -10.50 0.70
CA ASP A 26 13.84 -10.55 -0.69
C ASP A 26 14.78 -9.37 -1.03
N SER A 27 15.38 -8.73 -0.01
CA SER A 27 16.21 -7.52 -0.17
C SER A 27 17.47 -7.71 -1.03
N ASN A 28 17.78 -8.96 -1.38
CA ASN A 28 18.90 -9.36 -2.22
C ASN A 28 18.48 -9.87 -3.61
N ASP A 29 17.19 -9.81 -3.96
CA ASP A 29 16.66 -10.39 -5.19
C ASP A 29 16.27 -9.33 -6.24
N LEU A 30 16.25 -9.74 -7.50
CA LEU A 30 15.87 -8.92 -8.66
C LEU A 30 14.44 -8.36 -8.53
N ASP A 31 13.62 -9.02 -7.71
CA ASP A 31 12.23 -8.66 -7.43
C ASP A 31 12.07 -7.51 -6.43
N TYR A 32 13.14 -7.05 -5.76
CA TYR A 32 13.07 -5.92 -4.82
C TYR A 32 12.52 -4.65 -5.49
N GLU A 33 13.00 -4.31 -6.68
CA GLU A 33 12.54 -3.14 -7.45
C GLU A 33 11.07 -3.29 -7.89
N THR A 34 10.66 -4.50 -8.26
CA THR A 34 9.26 -4.82 -8.61
C THR A 34 8.35 -4.59 -7.40
N HIS A 35 8.74 -5.10 -6.23
CA HIS A 35 8.00 -4.92 -4.99
C HIS A 35 8.00 -3.46 -4.51
N LEU A 36 9.10 -2.74 -4.65
CA LEU A 36 9.20 -1.32 -4.33
C LEU A 36 8.23 -0.48 -5.18
N ARG A 37 8.18 -0.75 -6.49
CA ARG A 37 7.26 -0.09 -7.42
C ARG A 37 5.80 -0.41 -7.08
N GLN A 38 5.50 -1.66 -6.72
CA GLN A 38 4.16 -2.09 -6.31
C GLN A 38 3.73 -1.39 -5.01
N LYS A 39 4.61 -1.31 -4.00
CA LYS A 39 4.38 -0.57 -2.76
C LYS A 39 4.08 0.91 -3.03
N ARG A 40 4.91 1.59 -3.83
CA ARG A 40 4.71 3.02 -4.16
C ARG A 40 3.36 3.29 -4.83
N LYS A 41 2.91 2.40 -5.73
CA LYS A 41 1.62 2.53 -6.41
C LYS A 41 0.45 2.41 -5.42
N LEU A 42 0.50 1.44 -4.50
CA LEU A 42 -0.52 1.26 -3.48
C LEU A 42 -0.55 2.44 -2.50
N GLN A 43 0.62 2.95 -2.10
CA GLN A 43 0.72 4.12 -1.22
C GLN A 43 0.11 5.37 -1.89
N GLN A 44 0.36 5.61 -3.17
CA GLN A 44 -0.27 6.73 -3.89
C GLN A 44 -1.80 6.62 -3.94
N ILE A 45 -2.35 5.41 -4.09
CA ILE A 45 -3.79 5.19 -4.07
C ILE A 45 -4.33 5.49 -2.68
N LEU A 46 -3.68 4.99 -1.63
CA LEU A 46 -4.04 5.23 -0.23
C LEU A 46 -4.01 6.74 0.10
N ASP A 47 -2.96 7.44 -0.32
CA ASP A 47 -2.80 8.87 -0.09
C ASP A 47 -3.87 9.69 -0.82
N ARG A 48 -4.22 9.31 -2.06
CA ARG A 48 -5.33 9.94 -2.80
C ARG A 48 -6.68 9.72 -2.13
N MET A 49 -6.92 8.52 -1.61
CA MET A 49 -8.17 8.24 -0.87
C MET A 49 -8.23 9.04 0.44
N ARG A 50 -7.12 9.10 1.19
CA ARG A 50 -7.01 9.92 2.40
C ARG A 50 -7.22 11.41 2.11
N SER A 51 -6.68 11.91 1.01
CA SER A 51 -6.84 13.31 0.61
C SER A 51 -8.28 13.64 0.19
N ARG A 52 -9.00 12.71 -0.46
CA ARG A 52 -10.41 12.90 -0.84
C ARG A 52 -11.38 12.84 0.34
N GLY A 53 -11.00 12.18 1.44
CA GLY A 53 -11.81 12.14 2.67
C GLY A 53 -11.66 13.37 3.57
N LYS A 54 -10.76 14.31 3.24
CA LYS A 54 -10.50 15.54 4.00
C LYS A 54 -11.06 16.82 3.35
N SER A 55 -11.75 16.71 2.21
CA SER A 55 -12.44 17.83 1.54
C SER A 55 -13.92 17.88 1.90
#